data_AF-A0A969JPL6-F1
#
_entry.id   AF-A0A969JPL6-F1
#
_cell.length_a   1.000
_cell.length_b   1.000
_cell.length_c   1.000
_cell.angle_alpha   90.00
_cell.angle_beta   90.00
_cell.angle_gamma   90.00
#
_symmetry.space_group_name_H-M   'P 1'
#
loop_
_entity.id
_entity.type
_entity.pdbx_description
1 polymer ?
#
loop_
_entity_poly.entity_id
_entity_poly.type
_entity_poly.pdbx_seq_one_letter_code
_entity_poly.pdbx_strand_id
1 'polypeptide(L)'
;MQALTISPSDPNEMLAGIELGGVLRSEDGGVTWGKHQRGALVDCHSLMFHPTHGNWVYEGGGSGVGAAFSRDGGKTWRQSKAGLGKKYGWMVAADPVRSEVWYLSASELPSMLKGDFIPPAHVDGNARAHIYRSVGGAAWEKLSGGLPDPLDYMAYALVPDPHAPGHLYAGLSNGDVWHTMDYGDHWTQLPFNLGGIHRTMIMLGDE
;
A
#
# COMPACT_ATOMS: atom_id res chain seq x y z
N MET A 1 2.62 -10.53 -11.91
CA MET A 1 1.80 -9.31 -11.76
C MET A 1 1.15 -9.40 -10.40
N GLN A 2 1.44 -8.45 -9.52
CA GLN A 2 0.86 -8.38 -8.17
C GLN A 2 -0.31 -7.38 -8.12
N ALA A 3 -0.42 -6.49 -9.12
CA ALA A 3 -1.52 -5.53 -9.22
C ALA A 3 -1.83 -5.18 -10.69
N LEU A 4 -3.12 -4.94 -10.98
CA LEU A 4 -3.63 -4.36 -12.22
C LEU A 4 -4.68 -3.32 -11.81
N THR A 5 -4.53 -2.07 -12.25
CA THR A 5 -5.44 -0.97 -11.87
C THR A 5 -5.78 -0.12 -13.09
N ILE A 6 -7.02 0.38 -13.11
CA ILE A 6 -7.61 1.14 -14.22
C ILE A 6 -7.85 2.56 -13.72
N SER A 7 -7.54 3.56 -14.54
CA SER A 7 -7.81 4.95 -14.20
C SER A 7 -9.32 5.16 -14.07
N PRO A 8 -9.79 5.84 -13.00
CA PRO A 8 -11.21 6.13 -12.82
C PRO A 8 -11.75 7.16 -13.81
N SER A 9 -10.87 7.88 -14.52
CA SER A 9 -11.23 8.93 -15.48
C SER A 9 -11.06 8.53 -16.94
N ASP A 10 -10.27 7.50 -17.24
CA ASP A 10 -10.08 6.99 -18.60
C ASP A 10 -9.76 5.48 -18.57
N PRO A 11 -10.69 4.60 -18.97
CA PRO A 11 -10.46 3.15 -18.93
C PRO A 11 -9.36 2.68 -19.88
N ASN A 12 -8.89 3.51 -20.82
CA ASN A 12 -7.74 3.18 -21.65
C ASN A 12 -6.41 3.32 -20.90
N GLU A 13 -6.38 4.13 -19.84
CA GLU A 13 -5.21 4.29 -18.99
C GLU A 13 -5.20 3.20 -17.90
N MET A 14 -4.26 2.27 -18.01
CA MET A 14 -4.11 1.17 -17.07
C MET A 14 -2.67 1.05 -16.59
N LEU A 15 -2.49 0.52 -15.38
CA LEU A 15 -1.18 0.21 -14.82
C LEU A 15 -1.11 -1.23 -14.35
N ALA A 16 0.02 -1.88 -14.61
CA ALA A 16 0.33 -3.23 -14.14
C ALA A 16 1.58 -3.18 -13.26
N GLY A 17 1.47 -3.68 -12.04
CA GLY A 17 2.58 -3.85 -11.10
C GLY A 17 3.14 -5.26 -11.15
N ILE A 18 4.43 -5.40 -11.43
CA ILE A 18 5.11 -6.69 -11.54
C ILE A 18 6.19 -6.79 -10.45
N GLU A 19 6.11 -7.85 -9.65
CA GLU A 19 7.17 -8.22 -8.70
C GLU A 19 8.47 -8.46 -9.48
N LEU A 20 9.53 -7.74 -9.09
CA LEU A 20 10.82 -7.68 -9.78
C LEU A 20 10.74 -7.35 -11.30
N GLY A 21 9.64 -6.78 -11.80
CA GLY A 21 9.46 -6.36 -13.21
C GLY A 21 9.02 -4.90 -13.37
N GLY A 22 8.64 -4.26 -12.27
CA GLY A 22 8.28 -2.85 -12.17
C GLY A 22 6.85 -2.52 -12.59
N VAL A 23 6.55 -1.21 -12.62
CA VAL A 23 5.25 -0.68 -13.08
C VAL A 23 5.25 -0.42 -14.58
N LEU A 24 4.32 -1.02 -15.30
CA LEU A 24 4.06 -0.80 -16.73
C LEU A 24 2.76 0.00 -16.90
N ARG A 25 2.67 0.78 -17.97
CA ARG A 25 1.48 1.59 -18.31
C ARG A 25 0.97 1.24 -19.70
N SER A 26 -0.35 1.15 -19.82
CA SER A 26 -1.08 1.06 -21.09
C SER A 26 -1.91 2.33 -21.28
N GLU A 27 -2.09 2.72 -22.54
CA GLU A 27 -2.92 3.86 -22.99
C GLU A 27 -4.01 3.43 -23.96
N ASP A 28 -4.22 2.11 -24.12
CA ASP A 28 -5.12 1.52 -25.11
C ASP A 28 -5.96 0.38 -24.51
N GLY A 29 -6.26 0.46 -23.21
CA GLY A 29 -7.12 -0.50 -22.52
C GLY A 29 -6.46 -1.88 -22.34
N GLY A 30 -5.13 -1.90 -22.24
CA GLY A 30 -4.36 -3.11 -21.98
C GLY A 30 -3.98 -3.91 -23.23
N VAL A 31 -4.23 -3.38 -24.44
CA VAL A 31 -3.85 -4.02 -25.70
C VAL A 31 -2.32 -4.00 -25.87
N THR A 32 -1.68 -2.87 -25.57
CA THR A 32 -0.22 -2.73 -25.52
C THR A 32 0.25 -2.16 -24.19
N TRP A 33 1.48 -2.51 -23.81
CA TRP A 33 2.10 -2.10 -22.55
C TRP A 33 3.47 -1.49 -22.80
N GLY A 34 3.72 -0.34 -22.18
CA GLY A 34 5.02 0.31 -22.18
C GLY A 34 6.06 -0.39 -21.31
N LYS A 35 7.25 0.19 -21.26
CA LYS A 35 8.33 -0.25 -20.35
C LYS A 35 8.05 0.18 -18.90
N HIS A 36 8.92 -0.27 -18.00
CA HIS A 36 8.94 0.18 -16.62
C HIS A 36 8.98 1.72 -16.51
N GLN A 37 8.07 2.28 -15.71
CA GLN A 37 7.93 3.72 -15.50
C GLN A 37 9.05 4.28 -14.63
N ARG A 38 9.68 5.37 -15.09
CA ARG A 38 10.80 6.00 -14.39
C ARG A 38 10.37 6.51 -13.02
N GLY A 39 11.08 6.08 -11.99
CA GLY A 39 10.88 6.51 -10.60
C GLY A 39 9.97 5.59 -9.79
N ALA A 40 9.21 4.70 -10.44
CA ALA A 40 8.46 3.64 -9.77
C ALA A 40 9.42 2.59 -9.18
N LEU A 41 8.88 1.67 -8.39
CA LEU A 41 9.65 0.56 -7.82
C LEU A 41 9.80 -0.55 -8.87
N VAL A 42 10.93 -1.26 -8.81
CA VAL A 42 11.16 -2.45 -9.65
C VAL A 42 10.43 -3.66 -9.07
N ASP A 43 10.30 -3.69 -7.75
CA ASP A 43 9.62 -4.73 -7.01
C ASP A 43 8.29 -4.21 -6.46
N CYS A 44 7.22 -4.34 -7.24
CA CYS A 44 5.89 -3.82 -6.91
C CYS A 44 5.03 -4.89 -6.24
N HIS A 45 4.52 -4.62 -5.04
CA HIS A 45 3.61 -5.50 -4.30
C HIS A 45 2.15 -5.04 -4.35
N SER A 46 1.91 -3.73 -4.35
CA SER A 46 0.58 -3.15 -4.50
C SER A 46 0.63 -1.85 -5.31
N LEU A 47 -0.45 -1.61 -6.06
CA LEU A 47 -0.60 -0.48 -6.96
C LEU A 47 -2.07 -0.12 -7.07
N MET A 48 -2.43 1.15 -6.87
CA MET A 48 -3.80 1.62 -7.09
C MET A 48 -3.85 3.06 -7.63
N PHE A 49 -4.75 3.31 -8.57
CA PHE A 49 -5.28 4.65 -8.81
C PHE A 49 -6.15 5.09 -7.63
N HIS A 50 -6.14 6.37 -7.28
CA HIS A 50 -7.15 6.93 -6.38
C HIS A 50 -8.56 6.75 -6.98
N PRO A 51 -9.59 6.36 -6.22
CA PRO A 51 -10.90 5.99 -6.77
C PRO A 51 -11.62 7.11 -7.54
N THR A 52 -11.37 8.38 -7.18
CA THR A 52 -12.03 9.56 -7.77
C THR A 52 -11.07 10.58 -8.39
N HIS A 53 -9.75 10.35 -8.31
CA HIS A 53 -8.73 11.32 -8.75
C HIS A 53 -7.66 10.62 -9.59
N GLY A 54 -7.94 10.38 -10.87
CA GLY A 54 -7.09 9.56 -11.76
C GLY A 54 -5.65 10.04 -11.97
N ASN A 55 -5.32 11.26 -11.55
CA ASN A 55 -3.93 11.73 -11.54
C ASN A 55 -3.10 11.06 -10.43
N TRP A 56 -3.71 10.65 -9.33
CA TRP A 56 -3.02 10.06 -8.20
C TRP A 56 -2.93 8.55 -8.32
N VAL A 57 -1.70 8.05 -8.14
CA VAL A 57 -1.41 6.61 -8.09
C VAL A 57 -0.42 6.35 -6.97
N TYR A 58 -0.61 5.26 -6.24
CA TYR A 58 0.24 4.88 -5.10
C TYR A 58 0.79 3.49 -5.32
N GLU A 59 2.03 3.29 -4.90
CA GLU A 59 2.78 2.05 -5.02
C GLU A 59 3.45 1.68 -3.70
N GLY A 60 3.29 0.42 -3.29
CA GLY A 60 4.06 -0.22 -2.23
C GLY A 60 4.89 -1.36 -2.79
N GLY A 61 6.12 -1.54 -2.32
CA GLY A 61 7.02 -2.53 -2.89
C GLY A 61 8.27 -2.87 -2.09
N GLY A 62 8.97 -3.92 -2.52
CA GLY A 62 10.15 -4.48 -1.84
C GLY A 62 11.49 -3.85 -2.23
N SER A 63 11.47 -2.87 -3.14
CA SER A 63 12.67 -2.21 -3.67
C SER A 63 12.69 -0.70 -3.42
N GLY A 64 13.80 -0.05 -3.76
CA GLY A 64 13.95 1.39 -3.59
C GLY A 64 13.81 1.80 -2.12
N VAL A 65 12.91 2.74 -1.85
CA VAL A 65 12.59 3.18 -0.48
C VAL A 65 11.41 2.44 0.15
N GLY A 66 10.71 1.59 -0.62
CA GLY A 66 9.55 0.83 -0.17
C GLY A 66 8.19 1.37 -0.63
N ALA A 67 8.14 2.63 -1.12
CA ALA A 67 6.92 3.22 -1.66
C ALA A 67 7.21 4.33 -2.68
N ALA A 68 6.27 4.53 -3.60
CA ALA A 68 6.27 5.61 -4.57
C ALA A 68 4.85 6.12 -4.82
N PHE A 69 4.73 7.32 -5.40
CA PHE A 69 3.45 7.85 -5.86
C PHE A 69 3.62 8.63 -7.16
N SER A 70 2.53 8.76 -7.91
CA SER A 70 2.38 9.60 -9.09
C SER A 70 1.27 10.64 -8.87
N ARG A 71 1.38 11.77 -9.56
CA ARG A 71 0.36 12.85 -9.61
C ARG A 71 -0.03 13.22 -11.05
N ASP A 72 0.31 12.36 -12.01
CA ASP A 72 0.08 12.55 -13.43
C ASP A 72 -0.39 11.26 -14.13
N GLY A 73 -1.11 10.40 -13.38
CA GLY A 73 -1.72 9.18 -13.92
C GLY A 73 -0.70 8.07 -14.20
N GLY A 74 0.37 8.02 -13.41
CA GLY A 74 1.42 7.00 -13.52
C GLY A 74 2.47 7.28 -14.58
N LYS A 75 2.53 8.51 -15.13
CA LYS A 75 3.53 8.90 -16.14
C LYS A 75 4.88 9.21 -15.51
N THR A 76 4.89 9.83 -14.33
CA THR A 76 6.08 10.06 -13.52
C THR A 76 5.84 9.68 -12.06
N TRP A 77 6.91 9.24 -11.40
CA TRP A 77 6.85 8.67 -10.06
C TRP A 77 7.88 9.29 -9.13
N ARG A 78 7.53 9.42 -7.86
CA ARG A 78 8.37 9.96 -6.79
C ARG A 78 8.39 9.02 -5.60
N GLN A 79 9.60 8.72 -5.12
CA GLN A 79 9.85 7.93 -3.92
C GLN A 79 10.05 8.87 -2.72
N SER A 80 9.17 8.81 -1.71
CA SER A 80 9.31 9.58 -0.47
C SER A 80 9.97 8.73 0.62
N LYS A 81 11.17 9.13 1.05
CA LYS A 81 11.99 8.39 2.04
C LYS A 81 11.88 8.93 3.46
N ALA A 82 11.66 10.24 3.61
CA ALA A 82 11.72 10.89 4.92
C ALA A 82 10.68 10.29 5.86
N GLY A 83 11.05 9.97 7.10
CA GLY A 83 10.15 9.35 8.09
C GLY A 83 9.85 7.86 7.87
N LEU A 84 10.21 7.27 6.73
CA LEU A 84 9.92 5.86 6.44
C LEU A 84 11.02 4.96 7.06
N GLY A 85 10.71 4.37 8.21
CA GLY A 85 11.64 3.53 8.97
C GLY A 85 11.79 2.10 8.43
N LYS A 86 10.94 1.68 7.51
CA LYS A 86 10.82 0.32 6.97
C LYS A 86 10.82 0.38 5.45
N LYS A 87 11.64 -0.43 4.78
CA LYS A 87 11.89 -0.31 3.33
C LYS A 87 11.22 -1.40 2.49
N TYR A 88 10.58 -2.37 3.14
CA TYR A 88 9.83 -3.42 2.46
C TYR A 88 8.33 -3.06 2.56
N GLY A 89 7.85 -2.20 1.67
CA GLY A 89 6.45 -1.79 1.64
C GLY A 89 5.57 -2.87 1.02
N TRP A 90 4.31 -2.95 1.43
CA TRP A 90 3.40 -3.98 0.94
C TRP A 90 2.09 -3.43 0.45
N MET A 91 1.18 -3.03 1.34
CA MET A 91 -0.16 -2.58 0.97
C MET A 91 -0.23 -1.06 1.00
N VAL A 92 -0.70 -0.45 -0.09
CA VAL A 92 -1.10 0.95 -0.12
C VAL A 92 -2.62 1.09 -0.02
N ALA A 93 -3.06 2.18 0.59
CA ALA A 93 -4.45 2.64 0.59
C ALA A 93 -4.47 4.16 0.55
N ALA A 94 -5.59 4.76 0.12
CA ALA A 94 -5.77 6.22 0.14
C ALA A 94 -7.09 6.57 0.82
N ASP A 95 -7.16 7.74 1.45
CA ASP A 95 -8.44 8.31 1.87
C ASP A 95 -9.37 8.45 0.65
N PRO A 96 -10.68 8.12 0.74
CA PRO A 96 -11.57 8.10 -0.43
C PRO A 96 -11.82 9.48 -1.06
N VAL A 97 -11.62 10.56 -0.29
CA VAL A 97 -11.91 11.94 -0.71
C VAL A 97 -10.62 12.73 -0.91
N ARG A 98 -9.66 12.59 0.01
CA ARG A 98 -8.41 13.36 0.04
C ARG A 98 -7.27 12.55 -0.57
N SER A 99 -7.07 12.67 -1.87
CA SER A 99 -6.02 11.97 -2.61
C SER A 99 -4.59 12.23 -2.10
N GLU A 100 -4.36 13.31 -1.37
CA GLU A 100 -3.07 13.57 -0.75
C GLU A 100 -2.80 12.66 0.44
N VAL A 101 -3.82 12.11 1.09
CA VAL A 101 -3.69 11.30 2.30
C VAL A 101 -3.71 9.83 1.94
N TRP A 102 -2.59 9.16 2.18
CA TRP A 102 -2.41 7.76 1.82
C TRP A 102 -1.55 7.03 2.83
N TYR A 103 -1.67 5.72 2.80
CA TYR A 103 -1.16 4.82 3.82
C TYR A 103 -0.30 3.74 3.19
N LEU A 104 0.61 3.19 3.99
CA LEU A 104 1.49 2.09 3.62
C LEU A 104 1.67 1.16 4.81
N SER A 105 1.48 -0.14 4.61
CA SER A 105 2.06 -1.14 5.51
C SER A 105 3.47 -1.49 5.04
N ALA A 106 4.43 -1.56 5.97
CA ALA A 106 5.81 -1.88 5.64
C ALA A 106 6.51 -2.67 6.74
N SER A 107 7.51 -3.46 6.34
CA SER A 107 8.37 -4.26 7.19
C SER A 107 9.85 -4.01 6.89
N GLU A 108 10.72 -4.65 7.66
CA GLU A 108 12.15 -4.63 7.43
C GLU A 108 12.51 -5.39 6.14
N LEU A 109 13.61 -4.97 5.52
CA LEU A 109 14.18 -5.76 4.43
C LEU A 109 14.78 -7.06 4.99
N PRO A 110 14.84 -8.13 4.18
CA PRO A 110 15.65 -9.29 4.52
C PRO A 110 17.08 -8.87 4.87
N SER A 111 17.60 -9.44 5.96
CA SER A 111 18.96 -9.17 6.41
C SER A 111 19.90 -10.26 5.91
N MET A 112 20.57 -9.98 4.78
CA MET A 112 21.63 -10.85 4.25
C MET A 112 22.75 -11.10 5.28
N LEU A 113 23.04 -10.11 6.13
CA LEU A 113 24.06 -10.22 7.19
C LEU A 113 23.68 -11.20 8.31
N LYS A 114 22.39 -11.45 8.51
CA LYS A 114 21.88 -12.40 9.51
C LYS A 114 21.52 -13.75 8.90
N GLY A 115 21.74 -13.92 7.59
CA GLY A 115 21.29 -15.10 6.85
C GLY A 115 19.78 -15.12 6.59
N ASP A 116 19.09 -14.01 6.81
CA ASP A 116 17.65 -13.88 6.55
C ASP A 116 17.44 -13.62 5.06
N PHE A 117 16.99 -14.64 4.34
CA PHE A 117 16.63 -14.51 2.92
C PHE A 117 15.14 -14.21 2.73
N ILE A 118 14.33 -14.47 3.75
CA ILE A 118 12.88 -14.22 3.75
C ILE A 118 12.64 -12.88 4.45
N PRO A 119 11.95 -11.91 3.81
CA PRO A 119 11.58 -10.67 4.49
C PRO A 119 10.78 -10.97 5.76
N PRO A 120 11.07 -10.31 6.90
CA PRO A 120 10.29 -10.47 8.12
C PRO A 120 8.79 -10.35 7.91
N ALA A 121 8.32 -9.53 6.95
CA ALA A 121 6.91 -9.44 6.53
C ALA A 121 6.20 -10.81 6.43
N HIS A 122 6.89 -11.87 6.01
CA HIS A 122 6.33 -13.21 5.81
C HIS A 122 6.56 -14.18 6.97
N VAL A 123 7.06 -13.69 8.10
CA VAL A 123 7.34 -14.48 9.30
C VAL A 123 6.35 -14.09 10.38
N ASP A 124 5.29 -14.88 10.50
CA ASP A 124 4.26 -14.71 11.52
C ASP A 124 4.86 -14.73 12.94
N GLY A 125 4.45 -13.77 13.77
CA GLY A 125 5.02 -13.54 15.09
C GLY A 125 6.36 -12.79 15.10
N ASN A 126 6.89 -12.42 13.93
CA ASN A 126 8.12 -11.63 13.79
C ASN A 126 8.09 -10.74 12.55
N ALA A 127 6.91 -10.23 12.17
CA ALA A 127 6.75 -9.39 10.99
C ALA A 127 7.52 -8.06 11.11
N ARG A 128 7.72 -7.58 12.35
CA ARG A 128 8.42 -6.33 12.67
C ARG A 128 7.89 -5.17 11.84
N ALA A 129 6.58 -5.16 11.61
CA ALA A 129 5.90 -4.31 10.66
C ALA A 129 5.37 -3.02 11.33
N HIS A 130 5.05 -2.05 10.49
CA HIS A 130 4.43 -0.78 10.86
C HIS A 130 3.44 -0.35 9.78
N ILE A 131 2.47 0.48 10.16
CA ILE A 131 1.60 1.21 9.25
C ILE A 131 2.02 2.67 9.27
N TYR A 132 2.10 3.29 8.10
CA TYR A 132 2.51 4.67 7.91
C TYR A 132 1.42 5.47 7.21
N ARG A 133 1.37 6.78 7.47
CA ARG A 133 0.59 7.77 6.72
C ARG A 133 1.53 8.78 6.07
N SER A 134 1.19 9.23 4.87
CA SER A 134 1.81 10.39 4.24
C SER A 134 0.73 11.34 3.71
N VAL A 135 1.01 12.64 3.76
CA VAL A 135 0.16 13.69 3.20
C VAL A 135 0.92 14.38 2.08
N GLY A 136 0.39 14.34 0.86
CA GLY A 136 1.01 14.96 -0.31
C GLY A 136 2.38 14.36 -0.67
N GLY A 137 2.70 13.15 -0.22
CA GLY A 137 4.05 12.60 -0.38
C GLY A 137 5.12 13.35 0.41
N ALA A 138 4.73 14.05 1.48
CA ALA A 138 5.64 14.57 2.51
C ALA A 138 6.29 13.42 3.31
N ALA A 139 6.99 13.77 4.39
CA ALA A 139 7.55 12.79 5.30
C ALA A 139 6.46 11.85 5.83
N TRP A 140 6.81 10.57 5.92
CA TRP A 140 5.96 9.54 6.49
C TRP A 140 5.86 9.68 8.00
N GLU A 141 4.66 9.47 8.50
CA GLU A 141 4.35 9.37 9.92
C GLU A 141 4.06 7.92 10.26
N LYS A 142 4.74 7.38 11.28
CA LYS A 142 4.46 6.05 11.80
C LYS A 142 3.20 6.13 12.67
N LEU A 143 2.18 5.35 12.33
CA LEU A 143 0.93 5.30 13.08
C LEU A 143 1.09 4.33 14.25
N SER A 144 0.81 4.80 15.46
CA SER A 144 1.05 4.01 16.68
C SER A 144 -0.05 4.06 17.72
N GLY A 145 -1.10 4.87 17.55
CA GLY A 145 -2.08 5.17 18.60
C GLY A 145 -2.94 3.99 19.05
N GLY A 146 -2.37 3.03 19.77
CA GLY A 146 -3.01 1.79 20.21
C GLY A 146 -2.52 0.53 19.48
N LEU A 147 -1.82 0.67 18.35
CA LEU A 147 -1.23 -0.48 17.65
C LEU A 147 -0.01 -1.03 18.43
N PRO A 148 0.23 -2.36 18.38
CA PRO A 148 1.52 -2.92 18.79
C PRO A 148 2.69 -2.27 18.02
N ASP A 149 3.81 -2.03 18.71
CA ASP A 149 5.00 -1.39 18.15
C ASP A 149 6.27 -2.22 18.46
N PRO A 150 6.77 -3.03 17.50
CA PRO A 150 6.24 -3.24 16.15
C PRO A 150 5.01 -4.16 16.12
N LEU A 151 4.36 -4.26 14.95
CA LEU A 151 3.42 -5.32 14.65
C LEU A 151 4.18 -6.63 14.39
N ASP A 152 3.88 -7.67 15.17
CA ASP A 152 4.46 -9.01 14.98
C ASP A 152 3.83 -9.78 13.81
N TYR A 153 2.74 -9.26 13.24
CA TYR A 153 2.05 -9.79 12.07
C TYR A 153 1.88 -8.70 11.03
N MET A 154 2.04 -9.04 9.75
CA MET A 154 2.04 -8.05 8.68
C MET A 154 0.62 -7.62 8.35
N ALA A 155 0.40 -6.31 8.20
CA ALA A 155 -0.85 -5.77 7.68
C ALA A 155 -0.90 -5.96 6.16
N TYR A 156 -1.42 -7.10 5.72
CA TYR A 156 -1.59 -7.44 4.29
C TYR A 156 -2.83 -6.80 3.66
N ALA A 157 -3.74 -6.24 4.48
CA ALA A 157 -4.90 -5.49 4.02
C ALA A 157 -4.95 -4.11 4.71
N LEU A 158 -5.11 -3.06 3.92
CA LEU A 158 -5.49 -1.72 4.35
C LEU A 158 -6.71 -1.33 3.53
N VAL A 159 -7.83 -1.09 4.18
CA VAL A 159 -9.14 -0.90 3.53
C VAL A 159 -9.76 0.41 4.03
N PRO A 160 -9.75 1.49 3.24
CA PRO A 160 -10.44 2.71 3.61
C PRO A 160 -11.96 2.49 3.53
N ASP A 161 -12.72 3.15 4.41
CA ASP A 161 -14.16 3.23 4.23
C ASP A 161 -14.46 4.18 3.06
N PRO A 162 -15.15 3.76 1.99
CA PRO A 162 -15.40 4.61 0.82
C PRO A 162 -16.31 5.81 1.11
N HIS A 163 -17.05 5.78 2.22
CA HIS A 163 -18.02 6.80 2.59
C HIS A 163 -17.61 7.63 3.82
N ALA A 164 -16.53 7.25 4.50
CA ALA A 164 -16.07 7.93 5.71
C ALA A 164 -14.56 8.27 5.62
N PRO A 165 -14.21 9.52 5.22
CA PRO A 165 -12.82 9.97 5.25
C PRO A 165 -12.18 9.79 6.62
N GLY A 166 -10.95 9.32 6.65
CA GLY A 166 -10.19 9.03 7.87
C GLY A 166 -10.51 7.70 8.53
N HIS A 167 -11.51 6.97 8.04
CA HIS A 167 -11.76 5.61 8.49
C HIS A 167 -10.92 4.62 7.68
N LEU A 168 -10.21 3.74 8.38
CA LEU A 168 -9.32 2.75 7.79
C LEU A 168 -9.32 1.48 8.63
N TYR A 169 -9.45 0.34 7.95
CA TYR A 169 -9.29 -0.97 8.56
C TYR A 169 -7.94 -1.57 8.15
N ALA A 170 -7.25 -2.19 9.11
CA ALA A 170 -6.03 -2.95 8.88
C ALA A 170 -6.27 -4.42 9.24
N GLY A 171 -6.07 -5.31 8.27
CA GLY A 171 -6.14 -6.77 8.45
C GLY A 171 -4.75 -7.38 8.50
N LEU A 172 -4.44 -8.06 9.60
CA LEU A 172 -3.12 -8.65 9.86
C LEU A 172 -3.07 -10.14 9.49
N SER A 173 -1.88 -10.67 9.27
CA SER A 173 -1.66 -12.07 8.87
C SER A 173 -2.11 -13.11 9.91
N ASN A 174 -2.29 -12.73 11.18
CA ASN A 174 -2.90 -13.58 12.21
C ASN A 174 -4.45 -13.52 12.23
N GLY A 175 -5.07 -12.70 11.38
CA GLY A 175 -6.51 -12.51 11.31
C GLY A 175 -7.07 -11.40 12.20
N ASP A 176 -6.21 -10.69 12.95
CA ASP A 176 -6.65 -9.53 13.72
C ASP A 176 -7.06 -8.40 12.77
N VAL A 177 -8.15 -7.72 13.12
CA VAL A 177 -8.64 -6.54 12.42
C VAL A 177 -8.58 -5.35 13.36
N TRP A 178 -7.90 -4.30 12.91
CA TRP A 178 -7.81 -3.02 13.59
C TRP A 178 -8.56 -1.96 12.80
N HIS A 179 -9.16 -1.00 13.49
CA HIS A 179 -9.92 0.08 12.89
C HIS A 179 -9.51 1.42 13.51
N THR A 180 -9.42 2.45 12.68
CA THR A 180 -9.27 3.85 13.05
C THR A 180 -10.37 4.67 12.39
N MET A 181 -10.76 5.77 13.03
CA MET A 181 -11.76 6.74 12.52
C MET A 181 -11.17 8.14 12.34
N ASP A 182 -9.86 8.28 12.55
CA ASP A 182 -9.18 9.57 12.64
C ASP A 182 -7.81 9.52 11.96
N TYR A 183 -7.79 8.97 10.75
CA TYR A 183 -6.61 8.90 9.89
C TYR A 183 -5.46 8.09 10.49
N GLY A 184 -5.75 7.18 11.41
CA GLY A 184 -4.79 6.34 12.10
C GLY A 184 -4.11 6.96 13.31
N ASP A 185 -4.64 8.08 13.80
CA ASP A 185 -4.16 8.70 15.04
C ASP A 185 -4.54 7.84 16.26
N HIS A 186 -5.69 7.16 16.22
CA HIS A 186 -6.12 6.17 17.21
C HIS A 186 -6.67 4.90 16.55
N TRP A 187 -6.29 3.74 17.09
CA TRP A 187 -6.64 2.42 16.61
C TRP A 187 -7.31 1.60 17.70
N THR A 188 -8.33 0.85 17.32
CA THR A 188 -9.01 -0.12 18.17
C THR A 188 -9.02 -1.47 17.48
N GLN A 189 -8.60 -2.52 18.19
CA GLN A 189 -8.76 -3.90 17.72
C GLN A 189 -10.23 -4.30 17.80
N LEU A 190 -10.77 -4.83 16.71
CA LEU A 190 -12.14 -5.34 16.69
C LEU A 190 -12.23 -6.69 17.43
N PRO A 191 -13.35 -7.00 18.09
CA PRO A 191 -13.48 -8.16 18.98
C PRO A 191 -13.76 -9.46 18.21
N PHE A 192 -13.13 -9.65 17.06
CA PHE A 192 -13.21 -10.85 16.24
C PHE A 192 -11.89 -11.08 15.48
N ASN A 193 -11.72 -12.30 15.00
CA ASN A 193 -10.58 -12.71 14.19
C ASN A 193 -11.10 -13.42 12.93
N LEU A 194 -10.57 -13.06 11.77
CA LEU A 194 -11.05 -13.57 10.46
C LEU A 194 -10.27 -14.80 9.96
N GLY A 195 -9.33 -15.32 10.75
CA GLY A 195 -8.27 -16.21 10.24
C GLY A 195 -7.27 -15.44 9.40
N GLY A 196 -6.15 -16.07 9.03
CA GLY A 196 -5.01 -15.35 8.43
C GLY A 196 -5.37 -14.55 7.17
N ILE A 197 -5.14 -13.23 7.21
CA ILE A 197 -5.42 -12.31 6.11
C ILE A 197 -4.14 -12.10 5.32
N HIS A 198 -4.12 -12.52 4.05
CA HIS A 198 -2.96 -12.38 3.16
C HIS A 198 -3.24 -11.55 1.90
N ARG A 199 -4.52 -11.29 1.60
CA ARG A 199 -4.99 -10.40 0.53
C ARG A 199 -6.34 -9.81 0.93
N THR A 200 -6.69 -8.69 0.31
CA THR A 200 -8.04 -8.15 0.35
C THR A 200 -8.59 -8.05 -1.07
N MET A 201 -9.90 -8.30 -1.22
CA MET A 201 -10.65 -8.00 -2.42
C MET A 201 -11.92 -7.31 -1.95
N ILE A 202 -12.05 -6.02 -2.25
CA ILE A 202 -13.27 -5.27 -2.00
C ILE A 202 -14.03 -5.25 -3.32
N MET A 203 -15.18 -5.90 -3.35
CA MET A 203 -16.16 -5.71 -4.41
C MET A 203 -17.09 -4.60 -3.93
N LEU A 204 -16.95 -3.39 -4.49
CA LEU A 204 -17.97 -2.37 -4.34
C LEU A 204 -19.09 -2.76 -5.31
N GLY A 205 -20.18 -3.33 -4.77
CA GLY A 205 -21.42 -3.46 -5.50
C GLY A 205 -22.14 -2.13 -5.46
N ASP A 206 -22.56 -1.62 -6.63
CA ASP A 206 -23.52 -0.53 -6.68
C ASP A 206 -24.90 -1.10 -6.26
N GLU A 207 -25.56 -0.49 -5.27
CA GLU A 207 -27.01 -0.60 -5.10
C GLU A 207 -27.74 0.27 -6.12
#